data_AF-A0AAX6SVX5-F1
#
_entry.id   AF-A0AAX6SVX5-F1
#
_cell.length_a   1.000
_cell.length_b   1.000
_cell.length_c   1.000
_cell.angle_alpha   90.00
_cell.angle_beta   90.00
_cell.angle_gamma   90.00
#
_symmetry.space_group_name_H-M   'P 1'
#
loop_
_entity.id
_entity.type
_entity.pdbx_description
1 polymer ?
#
loop_
_entity_poly.entity_id
_entity_poly.type
_entity_poly.pdbx_seq_one_letter_code
_entity_poly.pdbx_strand_id
1 'polypeptide(L)'
;MQEQSVDRFPPVLRLLEKRQELADVDRGLQAQKEEFHTTMAALQHRWAQLEQKQQELKGSLVRFDQFLQDAEARRGLALRREAEERERADRREAEALRLRAQLEDLERERARLQRRLGRLEPCARLLERAREQLPEFQEVPELVARFEGLADTQAALQRAERGRRAELEASRSGLQRLRDAGQDELLALSRRRAELQEKLEAARERRLQWESKWIRIQSTAAEKTLLLGRTRMSALNLSQLACQHRRQPRTLAVEDTEGQLEQVKLFILDLSATLASLRQAEPRAAAS
;
A
#
# COMPACT_ATOMS: atom_id res chain seq x y z
N MET A 1 86.90 -135.70 64.42
CA MET A 1 86.40 -136.71 63.47
C MET A 1 87.21 -136.50 62.20
N GLN A 2 88.43 -137.04 62.18
CA GLN A 2 88.85 -138.28 61.48
C GLN A 2 89.21 -137.94 60.01
N GLU A 3 90.37 -138.25 59.45
CA GLU A 3 91.56 -138.98 59.87
C GLU A 3 92.70 -138.69 58.85
N GLN A 4 93.94 -138.59 59.36
CA GLN A 4 95.22 -139.00 58.75
C GLN A 4 95.68 -138.26 57.47
N SER A 5 96.93 -137.86 57.25
CA SER A 5 98.21 -138.04 57.93
C SER A 5 99.20 -137.05 57.32
N VAL A 6 100.11 -136.56 58.15
CA VAL A 6 101.48 -136.12 57.88
C VAL A 6 101.81 -135.81 56.42
N ASP A 7 102.07 -134.52 56.12
CA ASP A 7 103.34 -134.22 55.46
C ASP A 7 103.84 -132.80 55.70
N ARG A 8 105.13 -132.77 55.94
CA ARG A 8 105.98 -131.62 56.20
C ARG A 8 106.02 -130.74 54.95
N PHE A 9 105.38 -129.58 54.99
CA PHE A 9 105.54 -128.57 53.93
C PHE A 9 106.11 -127.24 54.50
N PRO A 10 106.98 -126.53 53.75
CA PRO A 10 107.94 -125.57 54.29
C PRO A 10 107.33 -124.18 54.53
N PRO A 11 107.96 -123.30 55.35
CA PRO A 11 107.50 -121.93 55.69
C PRO A 11 107.43 -120.93 54.51
N VAL A 12 107.55 -121.42 53.27
CA VAL A 12 107.48 -120.67 52.01
C VAL A 12 106.06 -120.59 51.46
N LEU A 13 105.17 -121.54 51.80
CA LEU A 13 103.80 -121.60 51.24
C LEU A 13 102.81 -120.62 51.89
N ARG A 14 102.93 -120.34 53.19
CA ARG A 14 102.06 -119.36 53.90
C ARG A 14 102.29 -117.90 53.47
N LEU A 15 103.50 -117.60 53.01
CA LEU A 15 103.87 -116.29 52.45
C LEU A 15 103.36 -116.13 51.01
N LEU A 16 103.15 -117.23 50.29
CA LEU A 16 102.56 -117.23 48.95
C LEU A 16 101.04 -117.05 49.00
N GLU A 17 100.33 -117.71 49.93
CA GLU A 17 98.88 -117.51 50.09
C GLU A 17 98.52 -116.08 50.52
N LYS A 18 99.24 -115.51 51.50
CA LYS A 18 99.00 -114.10 51.89
C LYS A 18 99.40 -113.09 50.81
N ARG A 19 100.36 -113.43 49.93
CA ARG A 19 100.68 -112.63 48.73
C ARG A 19 99.63 -112.80 47.63
N GLN A 20 99.01 -113.97 47.50
CA GLN A 20 97.89 -114.20 46.59
C GLN A 20 96.62 -113.49 47.08
N GLU A 21 96.28 -113.55 48.38
CA GLU A 21 95.15 -112.80 48.95
C GLU A 21 95.35 -111.29 48.84
N LEU A 22 96.56 -110.76 49.11
CA LEU A 22 96.88 -109.35 48.88
C LEU A 22 96.78 -109.00 47.39
N ALA A 23 97.26 -109.86 46.49
CA ALA A 23 97.14 -109.64 45.05
C ALA A 23 95.68 -109.70 44.57
N ASP A 24 94.83 -110.56 45.14
CA ASP A 24 93.42 -110.66 44.76
C ASP A 24 92.58 -109.52 45.37
N VAL A 25 92.90 -109.05 46.57
CA VAL A 25 92.33 -107.83 47.15
C VAL A 25 92.82 -106.59 46.40
N ASP A 26 94.08 -106.51 46.00
CA ASP A 26 94.61 -105.42 45.17
C ASP A 26 93.96 -105.44 43.79
N ARG A 27 93.78 -106.61 43.16
CA ARG A 27 93.02 -106.76 41.91
C ARG A 27 91.56 -106.35 42.07
N GLY A 28 90.91 -106.70 43.18
CA GLY A 28 89.53 -106.30 43.48
C GLY A 28 89.38 -104.80 43.75
N LEU A 29 90.36 -104.19 44.43
CA LEU A 29 90.43 -102.75 44.65
C LEU A 29 90.74 -102.00 43.35
N GLN A 30 91.57 -102.56 42.48
CA GLN A 30 91.83 -102.04 41.13
C GLN A 30 90.59 -102.14 40.26
N ALA A 31 89.86 -103.25 40.27
CA ALA A 31 88.59 -103.40 39.57
C ALA A 31 87.54 -102.40 40.07
N GLN A 32 87.40 -102.22 41.39
CA GLN A 32 86.49 -101.19 41.93
C GLN A 32 86.95 -99.78 41.59
N LYS A 33 88.25 -99.48 41.63
CA LYS A 33 88.78 -98.18 41.19
C LYS A 33 88.50 -97.94 39.71
N GLU A 34 88.67 -98.95 38.86
CA GLU A 34 88.35 -98.90 37.43
C GLU A 34 86.85 -98.72 37.18
N GLU A 35 85.99 -99.40 37.95
CA GLU A 35 84.52 -99.22 37.91
C GLU A 35 84.10 -97.82 38.43
N PHE A 36 84.70 -97.32 39.50
CA PHE A 36 84.49 -95.95 39.98
C PHE A 36 85.00 -94.92 38.96
N HIS A 37 86.15 -95.16 38.33
CA HIS A 37 86.68 -94.28 37.29
C HIS A 37 85.83 -94.30 36.03
N THR A 38 85.33 -95.47 35.60
CA THR A 38 84.44 -95.57 34.42
C THR A 38 83.06 -94.98 34.69
N THR A 39 82.49 -95.20 35.88
CA THR A 39 81.21 -94.57 36.27
C THR A 39 81.34 -93.07 36.48
N MET A 40 82.46 -92.59 37.05
CA MET A 40 82.77 -91.16 37.13
C MET A 40 83.01 -90.54 35.76
N ALA A 41 83.72 -91.21 34.86
CA ALA A 41 83.90 -90.74 33.49
C ALA A 41 82.56 -90.69 32.74
N ALA A 42 81.69 -91.69 32.91
CA ALA A 42 80.35 -91.70 32.30
C ALA A 42 79.44 -90.60 32.86
N LEU A 43 79.49 -90.35 34.17
CA LEU A 43 78.75 -89.26 34.80
C LEU A 43 79.29 -87.90 34.38
N GLN A 44 80.60 -87.69 34.38
CA GLN A 44 81.24 -86.47 33.87
C GLN A 44 80.88 -86.24 32.39
N HIS A 45 80.87 -87.29 31.57
CA HIS A 45 80.44 -87.19 30.17
C HIS A 45 78.97 -86.81 30.05
N ARG A 46 78.06 -87.39 30.86
CA ARG A 46 76.64 -87.01 30.88
C ARG A 46 76.43 -85.58 31.38
N TRP A 47 77.16 -85.14 32.40
CA TRP A 47 77.13 -83.76 32.87
C TRP A 47 77.59 -82.78 31.78
N ALA A 48 78.70 -83.08 31.10
CA ALA A 48 79.19 -82.28 29.98
C ALA A 48 78.17 -82.22 28.82
N GLN A 49 77.51 -83.33 28.48
CA GLN A 49 76.45 -83.37 27.48
C GLN A 49 75.21 -82.56 27.89
N LEU A 50 74.79 -82.63 29.15
CA LEU A 50 73.66 -81.86 29.66
C LEU A 50 73.97 -80.36 29.65
N GLU A 51 75.19 -79.99 30.01
CA GLU A 51 75.65 -78.60 30.00
C GLU A 51 75.74 -78.07 28.56
N GLN A 52 76.23 -78.87 27.61
CA GLN A 52 76.22 -78.54 26.19
C GLN A 52 74.79 -78.35 25.66
N LYS A 53 73.87 -79.27 25.95
CA LYS A 53 72.45 -79.13 25.57
C LYS A 53 71.80 -77.92 26.22
N GLN A 54 72.13 -77.60 27.47
CA GLN A 54 71.62 -76.41 28.13
C GLN A 54 72.14 -75.14 27.45
N GLN A 55 73.42 -75.09 27.06
CA GLN A 55 74.00 -73.98 26.31
C GLN A 55 73.38 -73.85 24.91
N GLU A 56 73.15 -74.96 24.21
CA GLU A 56 72.45 -74.98 22.92
C GLU A 56 71.01 -74.46 23.04
N LEU A 57 70.29 -74.88 24.09
CA LEU A 57 68.93 -74.40 24.38
C LEU A 57 68.94 -72.91 24.71
N LYS A 58 69.84 -72.44 25.58
CA LYS A 58 70.01 -71.01 25.87
C LYS A 58 70.31 -70.21 24.60
N GLY A 59 71.20 -70.72 23.75
CA GLY A 59 71.52 -70.09 22.45
C GLY A 59 70.36 -70.13 21.45
N SER A 60 69.51 -71.17 21.50
CA SER A 60 68.28 -71.23 20.68
C SER A 60 67.22 -70.25 21.17
N LEU A 61 67.02 -70.12 22.49
CA LEU A 61 66.08 -69.15 23.07
C LEU A 61 66.45 -67.72 22.70
N VAL A 62 67.72 -67.34 22.81
CA VAL A 62 68.18 -66.01 22.37
C VAL A 62 67.91 -65.77 20.88
N ARG A 63 68.11 -66.78 20.02
CA ARG A 63 67.79 -66.69 18.58
C ARG A 63 66.29 -66.60 18.32
N PHE A 64 65.47 -67.31 19.08
CA PHE A 64 64.01 -67.24 18.99
C PHE A 64 63.50 -65.88 19.47
N ASP A 65 64.01 -65.35 20.57
CA ASP A 65 63.66 -64.02 21.07
C ASP A 65 64.05 -62.94 20.05
N GLN A 66 65.25 -63.03 19.45
CA GLN A 66 65.66 -62.15 18.36
C GLN A 66 64.74 -62.26 17.14
N PHE A 67 64.36 -63.47 16.74
CA PHE A 67 63.42 -63.67 15.63
C PHE A 67 62.03 -63.10 15.93
N LEU A 68 61.53 -63.25 17.16
CA LEU A 68 60.26 -62.67 17.58
C LEU A 68 60.32 -61.14 17.57
N GLN A 69 61.39 -60.55 18.10
CA GLN A 69 61.64 -59.10 18.06
C GLN A 69 61.69 -58.58 16.61
N ASP A 70 62.41 -59.28 15.72
CA ASP A 70 62.48 -58.92 14.30
C ASP A 70 61.12 -59.07 13.58
N ALA A 71 60.36 -60.11 13.91
CA ALA A 71 59.03 -60.32 13.35
C ALA A 71 58.03 -59.26 13.84
N GLU A 72 58.08 -58.89 15.11
CA GLU A 72 57.30 -57.79 15.69
C GLU A 72 57.70 -56.44 15.09
N ALA A 73 58.99 -56.18 14.89
CA ALA A 73 59.48 -54.98 14.22
C ALA A 73 58.98 -54.91 12.77
N ARG A 74 59.04 -56.01 12.00
CA ARG A 74 58.50 -56.08 10.63
C ARG A 74 56.99 -55.87 10.60
N ARG A 75 56.24 -56.48 11.52
CA ARG A 75 54.80 -56.25 11.68
C ARG A 75 54.50 -54.78 12.00
N GLY A 76 55.24 -54.19 12.93
CA GLY A 76 55.11 -52.77 13.29
C GLY A 76 55.37 -51.84 12.12
N LEU A 77 56.41 -52.10 11.31
CA LEU A 77 56.69 -51.33 10.10
C LEU A 77 55.59 -51.49 9.03
N ALA A 78 55.08 -52.70 8.82
CA ALA A 78 53.98 -52.94 7.89
C ALA A 78 52.70 -52.20 8.30
N LEU A 79 52.34 -52.25 9.59
CA LEU A 79 51.20 -51.52 10.15
C LEU A 79 51.35 -50.01 10.01
N ARG A 80 52.56 -49.47 10.26
CA ARG A 80 52.83 -48.04 10.07
C ARG A 80 52.69 -47.61 8.60
N ARG A 81 53.24 -48.40 7.67
CA ARG A 81 53.09 -48.14 6.22
C ARG A 81 51.63 -48.18 5.80
N GLU A 82 50.88 -49.16 6.28
CA GLU A 82 49.44 -49.24 6.01
C GLU A 82 48.69 -48.02 6.57
N ALA A 83 49.00 -47.60 7.79
CA ALA A 83 48.41 -46.40 8.38
C ALA A 83 48.76 -45.13 7.60
N GLU A 84 50.02 -44.96 7.20
CA GLU A 84 50.47 -43.83 6.38
C GLU A 84 49.77 -43.81 5.00
N GLU A 85 49.62 -44.96 4.34
CA GLU A 85 48.91 -45.05 3.07
C GLU A 85 47.42 -44.74 3.22
N ARG A 86 46.78 -45.19 4.30
CA ARG A 86 45.39 -44.82 4.63
C ARG A 86 45.25 -43.33 4.83
N GLU A 87 46.11 -42.70 5.64
CA GLU A 87 46.07 -41.24 5.82
C GLU A 87 46.31 -40.48 4.50
N ARG A 88 47.22 -40.97 3.65
CA ARG A 88 47.45 -40.39 2.32
C ARG A 88 46.22 -40.52 1.43
N ALA A 89 45.55 -41.67 1.46
CA ALA A 89 44.30 -41.90 0.74
C ALA A 89 43.20 -40.96 1.24
N ASP A 90 43.00 -40.87 2.56
CA ASP A 90 41.99 -40.01 3.18
C ASP A 90 42.21 -38.53 2.82
N ARG A 91 43.47 -38.05 2.83
CA ARG A 91 43.80 -36.67 2.42
C ARG A 91 43.46 -36.43 0.95
N ARG A 92 43.81 -37.36 0.06
CA ARG A 92 43.49 -37.27 -1.38
C ARG A 92 41.99 -37.33 -1.63
N GLU A 93 41.25 -38.15 -0.90
CA GLU A 93 39.79 -38.23 -0.98
C GLU A 93 39.13 -36.93 -0.50
N ALA A 94 39.59 -36.38 0.62
CA ALA A 94 39.12 -35.08 1.11
C ALA A 94 39.39 -33.95 0.10
N GLU A 95 40.58 -33.92 -0.50
CA GLU A 95 40.92 -32.98 -1.57
C GLU A 95 40.06 -33.18 -2.81
N ALA A 96 39.83 -34.42 -3.24
CA ALA A 96 38.97 -34.73 -4.38
C ALA A 96 37.52 -34.28 -4.13
N LEU A 97 37.00 -34.47 -2.92
CA LEU A 97 35.66 -33.99 -2.54
C LEU A 97 35.59 -32.45 -2.55
N ARG A 98 36.61 -31.77 -2.02
CA ARG A 98 36.69 -30.30 -2.05
C ARG A 98 36.72 -29.77 -3.49
N LEU A 99 37.53 -30.36 -4.35
CA LEU A 99 37.63 -29.98 -5.76
C LEU A 99 36.32 -30.26 -6.52
N ARG A 100 35.65 -31.38 -6.24
CA ARG A 100 34.32 -31.68 -6.82
C ARG A 100 33.28 -30.65 -6.41
N ALA A 101 33.23 -30.26 -5.14
CA ALA A 101 32.31 -29.22 -4.68
C ALA A 101 32.58 -27.86 -5.37
N GLN A 102 33.85 -27.48 -5.52
CA GLN A 102 34.24 -26.26 -6.25
C GLN A 102 33.84 -26.32 -7.73
N LEU A 103 34.00 -27.46 -8.38
CA LEU A 103 33.56 -27.64 -9.77
C LEU A 103 32.04 -27.50 -9.91
N GLU A 104 31.27 -28.10 -9.01
CA GLU A 104 29.81 -27.94 -9.01
C GLU A 104 29.37 -26.48 -8.85
N ASP A 105 30.03 -25.73 -7.96
CA ASP A 105 29.73 -24.32 -7.75
C ASP A 105 30.05 -23.47 -8.99
N LEU A 106 31.21 -23.70 -9.61
CA LEU A 106 31.59 -23.05 -10.87
C LEU A 106 30.64 -23.40 -12.02
N GLU A 107 30.17 -24.65 -12.10
CA GLU A 107 29.17 -25.07 -13.09
C GLU A 107 27.82 -24.37 -12.86
N ARG A 108 27.39 -24.23 -11.60
CA ARG A 108 26.18 -23.47 -11.24
C ARG A 108 26.30 -22.00 -11.65
N GLU A 109 27.44 -21.36 -11.37
CA GLU A 109 27.70 -19.98 -11.75
C GLU A 109 27.73 -19.81 -13.27
N ARG A 110 28.42 -20.71 -13.99
CA ARG A 110 28.42 -20.72 -15.45
C ARG A 110 27.01 -20.86 -16.00
N ALA A 111 26.20 -21.78 -15.49
CA ALA A 111 24.82 -21.96 -15.91
C ALA A 111 23.97 -20.69 -15.66
N ARG A 112 24.18 -20.02 -14.51
CA ARG A 112 23.52 -18.74 -14.20
C ARG A 112 23.92 -17.65 -15.19
N LEU A 113 25.20 -17.52 -15.52
CA LEU A 113 25.70 -16.54 -16.48
C LEU A 113 25.21 -16.83 -17.89
N GLN A 114 25.20 -18.08 -18.33
CA GLN A 114 24.66 -18.48 -19.63
C GLN A 114 23.17 -18.15 -19.77
N ARG A 115 22.36 -18.38 -18.72
CA ARG A 115 20.95 -17.96 -18.71
C ARG A 115 20.80 -16.44 -18.81
N ARG A 116 21.66 -15.67 -18.14
CA ARG A 116 21.67 -14.21 -18.23
C ARG A 116 22.04 -13.73 -19.63
N LEU A 117 23.08 -14.30 -20.22
CA LEU A 117 23.50 -14.00 -21.59
C LEU A 117 22.38 -14.32 -22.58
N GLY A 118 21.77 -15.50 -22.51
CA GLY A 118 20.67 -15.87 -23.41
C GLY A 118 19.43 -14.96 -23.30
N ARG A 119 19.20 -14.32 -22.14
CA ARG A 119 18.15 -13.31 -21.98
C ARG A 119 18.51 -11.95 -22.59
N LEU A 120 19.78 -11.55 -22.53
CA LEU A 120 20.25 -10.25 -22.99
C LEU A 120 20.66 -10.25 -24.47
N GLU A 121 21.00 -11.41 -25.02
CA GLU A 121 21.48 -11.58 -26.40
C GLU A 121 20.49 -11.05 -27.45
N PRO A 122 19.16 -11.29 -27.36
CA PRO A 122 18.21 -10.68 -28.28
C PRO A 122 18.22 -9.14 -28.22
N CYS A 123 18.34 -8.56 -27.02
CA CYS A 123 18.40 -7.12 -26.83
C CYS A 123 19.68 -6.53 -27.44
N ALA A 124 20.82 -7.18 -27.21
CA ALA A 124 22.09 -6.78 -27.81
C ALA A 124 22.02 -6.80 -29.35
N ARG A 125 21.49 -7.88 -29.94
CA ARG A 125 21.29 -7.98 -31.40
C ARG A 125 20.37 -6.89 -31.95
N LEU A 126 19.32 -6.51 -31.22
CA LEU A 126 18.43 -5.42 -31.62
C LEU A 126 19.15 -4.06 -31.59
N LEU A 127 19.97 -3.80 -30.56
CA LEU A 127 20.75 -2.58 -30.44
C LEU A 127 21.82 -2.48 -31.53
N GLU A 128 22.48 -3.60 -31.86
CA GLU A 128 23.44 -3.67 -32.97
C GLU A 128 22.76 -3.39 -34.31
N ARG A 129 21.60 -4.00 -34.59
CA ARG A 129 20.81 -3.71 -35.80
C ARG A 129 20.35 -2.25 -35.85
N ALA A 130 19.94 -1.68 -34.74
CA ALA A 130 19.57 -0.27 -34.68
C ALA A 130 20.77 0.63 -34.98
N ARG A 131 21.96 0.29 -34.49
CA ARG A 131 23.21 0.99 -34.82
C ARG A 131 23.58 0.86 -36.30
N GLU A 132 23.39 -0.31 -36.90
CA GLU A 132 23.59 -0.51 -38.34
C GLU A 132 22.66 0.38 -39.20
N GLN A 133 21.43 0.60 -38.73
CA GLN A 133 20.46 1.48 -39.40
C GLN A 133 20.74 2.98 -39.19
N LEU A 134 21.39 3.34 -38.08
CA LEU A 134 21.74 4.71 -37.73
C LEU A 134 23.27 4.86 -37.62
N PRO A 135 23.98 5.10 -38.74
CA PRO A 135 25.44 5.24 -38.76
C PRO A 135 25.96 6.49 -38.04
N GLU A 136 25.07 7.38 -37.58
CA GLU A 136 25.39 8.55 -36.78
C GLU A 136 25.91 8.19 -35.37
N PHE A 137 25.61 6.98 -34.87
CA PHE A 137 26.06 6.48 -33.57
C PHE A 137 27.14 5.41 -33.76
N GLN A 138 28.33 5.64 -33.22
CA GLN A 138 29.45 4.72 -33.38
C GLN A 138 29.37 3.59 -32.35
N GLU A 139 28.90 3.90 -31.14
CA GLU A 139 28.73 2.92 -30.08
C GLU A 139 27.28 2.81 -29.58
N VAL A 140 26.91 1.61 -29.13
CA VAL A 140 25.58 1.33 -28.55
C VAL A 140 25.27 2.21 -27.32
N PRO A 141 26.23 2.53 -26.41
CA PRO A 141 25.96 3.44 -25.30
C PRO A 141 25.55 4.85 -25.75
N GLU A 142 26.07 5.34 -26.87
CA GLU A 142 25.69 6.66 -27.42
C GLU A 142 24.23 6.66 -27.86
N LEU A 143 23.79 5.59 -28.54
CA LEU A 143 22.40 5.39 -28.94
C LEU A 143 21.48 5.32 -27.71
N VAL A 144 21.88 4.59 -26.67
CA VAL A 144 21.11 4.48 -25.41
C VAL A 144 21.02 5.82 -24.71
N ALA A 145 22.13 6.55 -24.56
CA ALA A 145 22.13 7.87 -23.93
C ALA A 145 21.26 8.88 -24.70
N ARG A 146 21.29 8.82 -26.05
CA ARG A 146 20.39 9.63 -26.88
C ARG A 146 18.93 9.27 -26.64
N PHE A 147 18.60 7.99 -26.57
CA PHE A 147 17.24 7.53 -26.30
C PHE A 147 16.76 7.95 -24.91
N GLU A 148 17.60 7.81 -23.88
CA GLU A 148 17.30 8.26 -22.53
C GLU A 148 17.03 9.78 -22.50
N GLY A 149 17.88 10.58 -23.14
CA GLY A 149 17.64 12.02 -23.27
C GLY A 149 16.35 12.35 -24.03
N LEU A 150 16.00 11.59 -25.07
CA LEU A 150 14.72 11.75 -25.78
C LEU A 150 13.52 11.34 -24.90
N ALA A 151 13.65 10.28 -24.12
CA ALA A 151 12.61 9.85 -23.18
C ALA A 151 12.39 10.89 -22.07
N ASP A 152 13.47 11.45 -21.53
CA ASP A 152 13.42 12.49 -20.51
C ASP A 152 12.80 13.78 -21.04
N THR A 153 13.21 14.22 -22.24
CA THR A 153 12.61 15.38 -22.90
C THR A 153 11.14 15.15 -23.25
N GLN A 154 10.77 13.96 -23.73
CA GLN A 154 9.38 13.59 -23.97
C GLN A 154 8.56 13.63 -22.67
N ALA A 155 9.09 13.09 -21.57
CA ALA A 155 8.41 13.13 -20.27
C ALA A 155 8.27 14.57 -19.74
N ALA A 156 9.28 15.42 -19.93
CA ALA A 156 9.22 16.84 -19.59
C ALA A 156 8.17 17.59 -20.43
N LEU A 157 8.13 17.35 -21.73
CA LEU A 157 7.14 17.93 -22.64
C LEU A 157 5.71 17.50 -22.27
N GLN A 158 5.50 16.21 -21.97
CA GLN A 158 4.19 15.73 -21.52
C GLN A 158 3.74 16.39 -20.21
N ARG A 159 4.65 16.59 -19.26
CA ARG A 159 4.34 17.32 -18.02
C ARG A 159 3.98 18.78 -18.30
N ALA A 160 4.76 19.46 -19.15
CA ALA A 160 4.48 20.83 -19.54
C ALA A 160 3.13 20.97 -20.28
N GLU A 161 2.82 20.05 -21.19
CA GLU A 161 1.52 20.02 -21.88
C GLU A 161 0.36 19.82 -20.91
N ARG A 162 0.48 18.90 -19.95
CA ARG A 162 -0.55 18.69 -18.92
C ARG A 162 -0.75 19.96 -18.09
N GLY A 163 0.33 20.64 -17.71
CA GLY A 163 0.27 21.94 -17.03
C GLY A 163 -0.49 22.99 -17.85
N ARG A 164 -0.09 23.19 -19.12
CA ARG A 164 -0.77 24.13 -20.03
C ARG A 164 -2.25 23.80 -20.24
N ARG A 165 -2.60 22.51 -20.38
CA ARG A 165 -4.00 22.07 -20.50
C ARG A 165 -4.80 22.43 -19.26
N ALA A 166 -4.24 22.18 -18.07
CA ALA A 166 -4.89 22.56 -16.81
C ALA A 166 -5.09 24.08 -16.68
N GLU A 167 -4.10 24.89 -17.08
CA GLU A 167 -4.22 26.36 -17.11
C GLU A 167 -5.30 26.85 -18.10
N LEU A 168 -5.39 26.22 -19.27
CA LEU A 168 -6.43 26.50 -20.26
C LEU A 168 -7.82 26.11 -19.74
N GLU A 169 -7.95 24.96 -19.10
CA GLU A 169 -9.20 24.52 -18.47
C GLU A 169 -9.62 25.43 -17.32
N ALA A 170 -8.67 25.84 -16.47
CA ALA A 170 -8.91 26.83 -15.42
C ALA A 170 -9.41 28.16 -16.01
N SER A 171 -8.73 28.66 -17.04
CA SER A 171 -9.12 29.90 -17.74
C SER A 171 -10.49 29.78 -18.41
N ARG A 172 -10.79 28.64 -19.06
CA ARG A 172 -12.13 28.35 -19.64
C ARG A 172 -13.21 28.31 -18.58
N SER A 173 -12.97 27.65 -17.44
CA SER A 173 -13.91 27.60 -16.33
C SER A 173 -14.14 28.99 -15.72
N GLY A 174 -13.09 29.82 -15.61
CA GLY A 174 -13.19 31.21 -15.19
C GLY A 174 -14.05 32.05 -16.13
N LEU A 175 -13.82 31.94 -17.44
CA LEU A 175 -14.63 32.61 -18.46
C LEU A 175 -16.10 32.16 -18.42
N GLN A 176 -16.35 30.87 -18.23
CA GLN A 176 -17.71 30.35 -18.12
C GLN A 176 -18.43 30.94 -16.91
N ARG A 177 -17.79 30.97 -15.73
CA ARG A 177 -18.36 31.58 -14.53
C ARG A 177 -18.70 33.05 -14.72
N LEU A 178 -17.83 33.82 -15.38
CA LEU A 178 -18.10 35.23 -15.68
C LEU A 178 -19.28 35.41 -16.64
N ARG A 179 -19.42 34.52 -17.64
CA ARG A 179 -20.57 34.53 -18.54
C ARG A 179 -21.86 34.20 -17.81
N ASP A 180 -21.85 33.17 -16.98
CA ASP A 180 -23.02 32.74 -16.21
C ASP A 180 -23.45 33.86 -15.25
N ALA A 181 -22.50 34.46 -14.52
CA ALA A 181 -22.77 35.62 -13.66
C ALA A 181 -23.37 36.81 -14.43
N GLY A 182 -22.83 37.14 -15.62
CA GLY A 182 -23.38 38.19 -16.46
C GLY A 182 -24.80 37.88 -16.98
N GLN A 183 -25.10 36.61 -17.26
CA GLN A 183 -26.45 36.18 -17.62
C GLN A 183 -27.41 36.31 -16.43
N ASP A 184 -26.99 35.91 -15.23
CA ASP A 184 -27.78 36.04 -14.01
C ASP A 184 -28.09 37.50 -13.68
N GLU A 185 -27.11 38.40 -13.82
CA GLU A 185 -27.30 39.84 -13.67
C GLU A 185 -28.30 40.39 -14.69
N LEU A 186 -28.17 40.01 -15.97
CA LEU A 186 -29.10 40.41 -17.03
C LEU A 186 -30.53 39.95 -16.71
N LEU A 187 -30.68 38.72 -16.22
CA LEU A 187 -31.98 38.17 -15.80
C LEU A 187 -32.54 38.94 -14.61
N ALA A 188 -31.72 39.27 -13.61
CA ALA A 188 -32.13 40.07 -12.46
C ALA A 188 -32.60 41.47 -12.88
N LEU A 189 -31.86 42.15 -13.77
CA LEU A 189 -32.25 43.45 -14.32
C LEU A 189 -33.54 43.36 -15.14
N SER A 190 -33.71 42.30 -15.95
CA SER A 190 -34.93 42.07 -16.73
C SER A 190 -36.15 41.87 -15.83
N ARG A 191 -36.01 41.08 -14.75
CA ARG A 191 -37.05 40.92 -13.72
C ARG A 191 -37.39 42.26 -13.08
N ARG A 192 -36.38 43.04 -12.68
CA ARG A 192 -36.58 44.36 -12.09
C ARG A 192 -37.29 45.32 -13.04
N ARG A 193 -36.95 45.27 -14.33
CA ARG A 193 -37.63 46.06 -15.37
C ARG A 193 -39.10 45.68 -15.47
N ALA A 194 -39.42 44.39 -15.47
CA ALA A 194 -40.81 43.91 -15.51
C ALA A 194 -41.61 44.38 -14.28
N GLU A 195 -41.03 44.28 -13.06
CA GLU A 195 -41.67 44.79 -11.83
C GLU A 195 -41.96 46.29 -11.90
N LEU A 196 -41.03 47.08 -12.46
CA LEU A 196 -41.21 48.53 -12.60
C LEU A 196 -42.24 48.87 -13.67
N GLN A 197 -42.32 48.08 -14.75
CA GLN A 197 -43.36 48.21 -15.78
C GLN A 197 -44.74 47.92 -15.20
N GLU A 198 -44.90 46.85 -14.44
CA GLU A 198 -46.17 46.51 -13.77
C GLU A 198 -46.60 47.63 -12.81
N LYS A 199 -45.67 48.17 -12.00
CA LYS A 199 -45.96 49.31 -11.11
C LYS A 199 -46.38 50.56 -11.89
N LEU A 200 -45.74 50.82 -13.03
CA LEU A 200 -46.07 51.96 -13.89
C LEU A 200 -47.47 51.79 -14.48
N GLU A 201 -47.81 50.60 -14.97
CA GLU A 201 -49.13 50.27 -15.52
C GLU A 201 -50.21 50.40 -14.45
N ALA A 202 -50.01 49.83 -13.27
CA ALA A 202 -50.93 49.99 -12.14
C ALA A 202 -51.13 51.46 -11.74
N ALA A 203 -50.07 52.27 -11.75
CA ALA A 203 -50.18 53.71 -11.48
C ALA A 203 -50.96 54.45 -12.58
N ARG A 204 -50.75 54.10 -13.86
CA ARG A 204 -51.49 54.64 -15.00
C ARG A 204 -52.97 54.28 -14.94
N GLU A 205 -53.31 53.04 -14.61
CA GLU A 205 -54.69 52.61 -14.43
C GLU A 205 -55.39 53.41 -13.31
N ARG A 206 -54.73 53.56 -12.16
CA ARG A 206 -55.25 54.39 -11.06
C ARG A 206 -55.46 55.84 -11.49
N ARG A 207 -54.51 56.41 -12.24
CA ARG A 207 -54.64 57.77 -12.78
C ARG A 207 -55.87 57.87 -13.69
N LEU A 208 -56.04 56.96 -14.63
CA LEU A 208 -57.21 56.93 -15.53
C LEU A 208 -58.53 56.81 -14.78
N GLN A 209 -58.57 55.99 -13.72
CA GLN A 209 -59.75 55.87 -12.85
C GLN A 209 -60.09 57.19 -12.16
N TRP A 210 -59.09 57.89 -11.63
CA TRP A 210 -59.29 59.19 -10.98
C TRP A 210 -59.65 60.30 -11.97
N GLU A 211 -59.03 60.32 -13.14
CA GLU A 211 -59.40 61.24 -14.24
C GLU A 211 -60.87 61.03 -14.64
N SER A 212 -61.31 59.78 -14.80
CA SER A 212 -62.71 59.45 -15.10
C SER A 212 -63.67 59.91 -14.01
N LYS A 213 -63.32 59.69 -12.73
CA LYS A 213 -64.10 60.17 -11.58
C LYS A 213 -64.16 61.70 -11.55
N TRP A 214 -63.05 62.38 -11.83
CA TRP A 214 -62.96 63.83 -11.87
C TRP A 214 -63.85 64.42 -12.98
N ILE A 215 -63.76 63.87 -14.19
CA ILE A 215 -64.63 64.26 -15.32
C ILE A 215 -66.10 64.09 -14.94
N ARG A 216 -66.46 62.98 -14.27
CA ARG A 216 -67.84 62.76 -13.80
C ARG A 216 -68.27 63.84 -12.79
N ILE A 217 -67.43 64.14 -11.80
CA ILE A 217 -67.71 65.20 -10.82
C ILE A 217 -67.88 66.54 -11.52
N GLN A 218 -67.00 66.88 -12.46
CA GLN A 218 -67.07 68.12 -13.22
C GLN A 218 -68.34 68.21 -14.08
N SER A 219 -68.71 67.13 -14.77
CA SER A 219 -69.96 67.07 -15.54
C SER A 219 -71.18 67.27 -14.64
N THR A 220 -71.24 66.53 -13.52
CA THR A 220 -72.33 66.67 -12.55
C THR A 220 -72.38 68.09 -11.97
N ALA A 221 -71.24 68.68 -11.65
CA ALA A 221 -71.18 70.06 -11.15
C ALA A 221 -71.67 71.06 -12.20
N ALA A 222 -71.26 70.91 -13.47
CA ALA A 222 -71.74 71.75 -14.57
C ALA A 222 -73.26 71.61 -14.77
N GLU A 223 -73.80 70.39 -14.73
CA GLU A 223 -75.24 70.12 -14.78
C GLU A 223 -75.99 70.78 -13.62
N LYS A 224 -75.49 70.65 -12.38
CA LYS A 224 -76.10 71.28 -11.20
C LYS A 224 -76.03 72.80 -11.26
N THR A 225 -74.92 73.39 -11.70
CA THR A 225 -74.78 74.83 -11.90
C THR A 225 -75.74 75.33 -12.99
N LEU A 226 -75.89 74.59 -14.09
CA LEU A 226 -76.85 74.92 -15.15
C LEU A 226 -78.30 74.86 -14.65
N LEU A 227 -78.67 73.80 -13.91
CA LEU A 227 -79.99 73.66 -13.30
C LEU A 227 -80.26 74.80 -12.32
N LEU A 228 -79.31 75.11 -11.45
CA LEU A 228 -79.42 76.25 -10.54
C LEU A 228 -79.64 77.56 -11.30
N GLY A 229 -78.83 77.83 -12.34
CA GLY A 229 -79.00 79.01 -13.20
C GLY A 229 -80.39 79.08 -13.83
N ARG A 230 -80.91 77.96 -14.37
CA ARG A 230 -82.27 77.88 -14.93
C ARG A 230 -83.35 78.13 -13.87
N THR A 231 -83.23 77.54 -12.69
CA THR A 231 -84.18 77.76 -11.57
C THR A 231 -84.17 79.22 -11.14
N ARG A 232 -82.98 79.82 -10.97
CA ARG A 232 -82.84 81.23 -10.60
C ARG A 232 -83.48 82.16 -11.62
N MET A 233 -83.22 81.93 -12.91
CA MET A 233 -83.84 82.71 -14.00
C MET A 233 -85.36 82.55 -14.04
N SER A 234 -85.87 81.34 -13.80
CA SER A 234 -87.31 81.07 -13.77
C SER A 234 -87.98 81.76 -12.57
N ALA A 235 -87.36 81.70 -11.39
CA ALA A 235 -87.83 82.38 -10.18
C ALA A 235 -87.87 83.90 -10.37
N LEU A 236 -86.82 84.49 -10.95
CA LEU A 236 -86.76 85.91 -11.28
C LEU A 236 -87.85 86.29 -12.29
N ASN A 237 -88.05 85.48 -13.32
CA ASN A 237 -89.07 85.76 -14.34
C ASN A 237 -90.49 85.74 -13.72
N LEU A 238 -90.78 84.74 -12.89
CA LEU A 238 -92.07 84.63 -12.18
C LEU A 238 -92.29 85.78 -11.19
N SER A 239 -91.28 86.19 -10.43
CA SER A 239 -91.39 87.32 -9.48
C SER A 239 -91.59 88.65 -10.21
N GLN A 240 -90.93 88.85 -11.35
CA GLN A 240 -91.15 90.01 -12.21
C GLN A 240 -92.58 90.05 -12.76
N LEU A 241 -93.14 88.91 -13.18
CA LEU A 241 -94.52 88.82 -13.65
C LEU A 241 -95.51 89.12 -12.51
N ALA A 242 -95.30 88.57 -11.31
CA ALA A 242 -96.10 88.85 -10.12
C ALA A 242 -96.07 90.35 -9.75
N CYS A 243 -94.88 90.98 -9.79
CA CYS A 243 -94.72 92.43 -9.57
C CYS A 243 -95.50 93.25 -10.61
N GLN A 244 -95.44 92.85 -11.90
CA GLN A 244 -96.17 93.52 -12.97
C GLN A 244 -97.69 93.48 -12.74
N HIS A 245 -98.23 92.32 -12.36
CA HIS A 245 -99.66 92.19 -12.05
C HIS A 245 -100.10 92.99 -10.83
N ARG A 246 -99.23 93.13 -9.82
CA ARG A 246 -99.50 93.96 -8.62
C ARG A 246 -99.17 95.45 -8.80
N ARG A 247 -98.61 95.85 -9.95
CA ARG A 247 -98.07 97.20 -10.19
C ARG A 247 -97.08 97.67 -9.10
N GLN A 248 -96.30 96.74 -8.55
CA GLN A 248 -95.28 97.04 -7.53
C GLN A 248 -93.90 97.25 -8.19
N PRO A 249 -93.07 98.17 -7.67
CA PRO A 249 -91.72 98.39 -8.18
C PRO A 249 -90.82 97.17 -7.90
N ARG A 250 -89.91 96.87 -8.84
CA ARG A 250 -88.94 95.77 -8.73
C ARG A 250 -87.85 96.14 -7.73
N THR A 251 -88.04 95.76 -6.46
CA THR A 251 -87.13 96.14 -5.35
C THR A 251 -86.12 95.06 -4.96
N LEU A 252 -86.35 93.80 -5.32
CA LEU A 252 -85.46 92.70 -4.96
C LEU A 252 -84.22 92.62 -5.89
N ALA A 253 -83.08 92.26 -5.31
CA ALA A 253 -81.85 92.05 -6.05
C ALA A 253 -81.97 90.83 -6.98
N VAL A 254 -81.28 90.89 -8.13
CA VAL A 254 -81.28 89.81 -9.14
C VAL A 254 -80.76 88.48 -8.57
N GLU A 255 -79.86 88.54 -7.59
CA GLU A 255 -79.23 87.37 -6.97
C GLU A 255 -80.03 86.76 -5.81
N ASP A 256 -81.00 87.49 -5.25
CA ASP A 256 -81.82 87.02 -4.12
C ASP A 256 -82.99 86.15 -4.59
N THR A 257 -82.68 84.89 -4.89
CA THR A 257 -83.68 83.96 -5.42
C THR A 257 -84.67 83.46 -4.38
N GLU A 258 -84.29 83.43 -3.11
CA GLU A 258 -85.19 83.05 -2.01
C GLU A 258 -86.26 84.13 -1.79
N GLY A 259 -85.85 85.41 -1.73
CA GLY A 259 -86.78 86.53 -1.66
C GLY A 259 -87.72 86.59 -2.88
N GLN A 260 -87.20 86.33 -4.09
CA GLN A 260 -88.02 86.28 -5.31
C GLN A 260 -89.09 85.18 -5.24
N LEU A 261 -88.74 83.98 -4.77
CA LEU A 261 -89.69 82.88 -4.62
C LEU A 261 -90.72 83.14 -3.53
N GLU A 262 -90.32 83.73 -2.40
CA GLU A 262 -91.25 84.10 -1.33
C GLU A 262 -92.26 85.16 -1.82
N GLN A 263 -91.83 86.11 -2.65
CA GLN A 263 -92.73 87.07 -3.28
C GLN A 263 -93.73 86.40 -4.23
N VAL A 264 -93.30 85.43 -5.04
CA VAL A 264 -94.19 84.63 -5.90
C VAL A 264 -95.17 83.82 -5.06
N LYS A 265 -94.72 83.24 -3.94
CA LYS A 265 -95.58 82.50 -3.01
C LYS A 265 -96.65 83.39 -2.39
N LEU A 266 -96.28 84.56 -1.86
CA LEU A 266 -97.25 85.56 -1.36
C LEU A 266 -98.21 86.01 -2.48
N PHE A 267 -97.69 86.16 -3.71
CA PHE A 267 -98.52 86.46 -4.87
C PHE A 267 -99.64 85.44 -5.08
N ILE A 268 -99.27 84.16 -5.13
CA ILE A 268 -100.19 83.04 -5.32
C ILE A 268 -101.15 82.91 -4.13
N LEU A 269 -100.67 83.07 -2.89
CA LEU A 269 -101.49 82.98 -1.69
C LEU A 269 -102.58 84.07 -1.67
N ASP A 270 -102.25 85.34 -1.94
CA ASP A 270 -103.28 86.37 -1.95
C ASP A 270 -104.24 86.22 -3.14
N LEU A 271 -103.76 85.75 -4.31
CA LEU A 271 -104.65 85.38 -5.43
C LEU A 271 -105.61 84.25 -5.02
N SER A 272 -105.11 83.24 -4.33
CA SER A 272 -105.94 82.13 -3.85
C SER A 272 -106.94 82.58 -2.78
N ALA A 273 -106.54 83.50 -1.89
CA ALA A 273 -107.40 84.09 -0.87
C ALA A 273 -108.49 84.99 -1.48
N THR A 274 -108.15 85.78 -2.50
CA THR A 274 -109.13 86.60 -3.25
C THR A 274 -110.09 85.75 -4.07
N LEU A 275 -109.63 84.66 -4.68
CA LEU A 275 -110.52 83.69 -5.35
C LEU A 275 -111.39 82.91 -4.36
N ALA A 276 -110.86 82.57 -3.18
CA ALA A 276 -111.63 81.91 -2.12
C ALA A 276 -112.67 82.85 -1.50
N SER A 277 -112.37 84.14 -1.33
CA SER A 277 -113.34 85.13 -0.88
C SER A 277 -114.40 85.45 -1.93
N LEU A 278 -114.07 85.42 -3.23
CA LEU A 278 -115.04 85.45 -4.33
C LEU A 278 -115.95 84.21 -4.33
N ARG A 279 -115.40 83.02 -4.05
CA ARG A 279 -116.18 81.78 -3.89
C ARG A 279 -117.07 81.75 -2.64
N GLN A 280 -116.72 82.50 -1.59
CA GLN A 280 -117.59 82.69 -0.42
C GLN A 280 -118.65 83.78 -0.65
N ALA A 281 -118.50 84.63 -1.69
CA ALA A 281 -119.44 85.67 -2.08
C ALA A 281 -120.58 85.18 -3.00
N GLU A 282 -120.53 83.93 -3.51
CA GLU A 282 -121.60 83.29 -4.28
C GLU A 282 -121.93 81.90 -3.69
N PRO A 283 -123.18 81.52 -3.28
CA PRO A 283 -124.46 82.25 -3.20
C PRO A 283 -125.25 82.13 -1.86
N ARG A 284 -125.98 83.20 -1.49
CA ARG A 284 -127.39 83.15 -1.04
C ARG A 284 -128.13 84.08 -2.00
N ALA A 285 -128.90 83.59 -2.94
CA ALA A 285 -130.32 83.32 -2.70
C ALA A 285 -131.03 84.53 -2.04
N ALA A 286 -131.45 85.47 -2.87
CA ALA A 286 -132.86 85.82 -3.03
C ALA A 286 -133.09 85.73 -4.55
N ALA A 287 -133.87 84.80 -5.13
CA ALA A 287 -135.25 84.41 -4.85
C ALA A 287 -136.22 85.59 -4.96
N SER A 288 -137.06 85.53 -6.01
CA SER A 288 -138.10 86.47 -6.47
C SER A 288 -137.61 87.52 -7.47
#